data_AF-A0A1M4MUX4-F1
#
_entry.id   AF-A0A1M4MUX4-F1
#
_cell.length_a   1.000
_cell.length_b   1.000
_cell.length_c   1.000
_cell.angle_alpha   90.00
_cell.angle_beta   90.00
_cell.angle_gamma   90.00
#
_symmetry.space_group_name_H-M   'P 1'
#
loop_
_entity.id
_entity.type
_entity.pdbx_description
1 polymer ?
#
loop_
_entity_poly.entity_id
_entity_poly.type
_entity_poly.pdbx_seq_one_letter_code
_entity_poly.pdbx_strand_id
1 'polypeptide(L)'
;MSKIKELERSIEVIAGQITAQQMIMEGVIVEALRKKAIDEAQIMALLTQGMDVFENNKNMTKSETFGALGTLTSVADTIKRMKDAKLIG
;
A
#
# COMPACT_ATOMS: atom_id res chain seq x y z
N MET A 1 -9.95 -8.64 32.37
CA MET A 1 -9.72 -9.24 31.03
C MET A 1 -8.41 -10.02 31.08
N SER A 2 -8.26 -11.09 30.29
CA SER A 2 -6.96 -11.76 30.18
C SER A 2 -5.99 -10.89 29.38
N LYS A 3 -4.69 -10.98 29.68
CA LYS A 3 -3.64 -10.26 28.94
C LYS A 3 -3.66 -10.57 27.44
N ILE A 4 -4.06 -11.78 27.06
CA ILE A 4 -4.20 -12.21 25.66
C ILE A 4 -5.29 -11.41 24.95
N LYS A 5 -6.48 -11.27 25.55
CA LYS A 5 -7.60 -10.53 24.95
C LYS A 5 -7.30 -9.04 24.78
N GLU A 6 -6.53 -8.48 25.71
CA GLU A 6 -6.09 -7.08 25.63
C GLU A 6 -5.07 -6.87 24.50
N LEU A 7 -4.16 -7.84 24.31
CA LEU A 7 -3.22 -7.83 23.21
C LEU A 7 -3.92 -7.97 21.85
N GLU A 8 -4.84 -8.91 21.70
CA GLU A 8 -5.66 -9.11 20.49
C GLU A 8 -6.38 -7.81 20.10
N ARG A 9 -7.06 -7.18 21.07
CA ARG A 9 -7.74 -5.90 20.85
C ARG A 9 -6.78 -4.80 20.43
N SER A 10 -5.58 -4.76 21.00
CA SER A 10 -4.57 -3.75 20.65
C SER A 10 -4.06 -3.95 19.23
N ILE A 11 -3.85 -5.20 18.81
CA ILE A 11 -3.47 -5.55 17.43
C ILE A 11 -4.57 -5.14 16.45
N GLU A 12 -5.84 -5.40 16.75
CA GLU A 12 -6.97 -4.98 15.91
C GLU A 12 -7.00 -3.45 15.70
N VAL A 13 -6.81 -2.69 16.78
CA VAL A 13 -6.77 -1.22 16.71
C VAL A 13 -5.61 -0.74 15.84
N ILE A 14 -4.41 -1.30 16.04
CA ILE A 14 -3.22 -0.94 15.26
C ILE A 14 -3.40 -1.31 13.79
N ALA A 15 -3.94 -2.50 13.48
CA ALA A 15 -4.21 -2.93 12.12
C ALA A 15 -5.21 -1.99 11.41
N GLY A 16 -6.26 -1.57 12.11
CA GLY A 16 -7.21 -0.58 11.60
C GLY A 16 -6.54 0.77 11.31
N GLN A 17 -5.64 1.23 12.20
CA GLN A 17 -4.89 2.47 12.01
C GLN A 17 -3.93 2.40 10.81
N ILE A 18 -3.19 1.30 10.66
CA ILE A 18 -2.28 1.07 9.51
C ILE A 18 -3.07 1.07 8.20
N THR A 19 -4.24 0.42 8.18
CA THR A 19 -5.12 0.41 6.99
C THR A 19 -5.58 1.82 6.64
N ALA A 20 -6.02 2.61 7.63
CA ALA A 20 -6.42 3.99 7.40
C ALA A 20 -5.26 4.86 6.89
N GLN A 21 -4.04 4.66 7.41
CA GLN A 21 -2.84 5.35 6.93
C GLN A 21 -2.51 4.99 5.49
N GLN A 22 -2.63 3.72 5.10
CA GLN A 22 -2.42 3.28 3.73
C GLN A 22 -3.42 3.96 2.78
N MET A 23 -4.71 3.99 3.14
CA MET A 23 -5.74 4.66 2.32
C MET A 23 -5.47 6.16 2.16
N ILE A 24 -5.02 6.84 3.21
CA ILE A 24 -4.62 8.26 3.14
C ILE A 24 -3.46 8.43 2.17
N MET A 25 -2.44 7.57 2.26
CA MET A 25 -1.27 7.62 1.38
C MET A 25 -1.66 7.42 -0.09
N GLU A 26 -2.53 6.45 -0.37
CA GLU A 26 -3.08 6.22 -1.72
C GLU A 26 -3.80 7.46 -2.25
N GLY A 27 -4.62 8.13 -1.42
CA GLY A 27 -5.28 9.38 -1.77
C GLY A 27 -4.29 10.52 -2.08
N VAL A 28 -3.21 10.63 -1.31
CA VAL A 28 -2.14 11.62 -1.55
C VAL A 28 -1.44 11.36 -2.88
N ILE A 29 -1.11 10.10 -3.19
CA ILE A 29 -0.47 9.71 -4.46
C ILE A 29 -1.39 10.08 -5.64
N VAL A 30 -2.67 9.74 -5.55
CA VAL A 30 -3.65 10.04 -6.60
C VAL A 30 -3.81 11.54 -6.82
N GLU A 31 -3.92 12.33 -5.75
CA GLU A 31 -4.01 13.79 -5.87
C GLU A 31 -2.72 14.41 -6.43
N ALA A 32 -1.55 13.84 -6.11
CA ALA A 32 -0.28 14.26 -6.71
C ALA A 32 -0.23 13.94 -8.22
N LEU A 33 -0.70 12.76 -8.65
CA LEU A 33 -0.83 12.40 -10.07
C LEU A 33 -1.81 13.34 -10.79
N ARG A 34 -2.99 13.60 -10.20
CA ARG A 34 -4.00 14.51 -10.75
C ARG A 34 -3.46 15.92 -10.95
N LYS A 35 -2.64 16.40 -10.02
CA LYS A 35 -1.97 17.71 -10.09
C LYS A 35 -0.71 17.70 -10.94
N LYS A 36 -0.34 16.57 -11.54
CA LYS A 36 0.90 16.36 -12.31
C LYS A 36 2.16 16.70 -11.51
N ALA A 37 2.10 16.55 -10.18
CA ALA A 37 3.23 16.75 -9.28
C ALA A 37 4.20 15.55 -9.30
N ILE A 38 3.68 14.37 -9.64
CA ILE A 38 4.45 13.15 -9.90
C ILE A 38 3.98 12.55 -11.23
N ASP A 39 4.86 11.78 -11.87
CA ASP A 39 4.57 11.10 -13.15
C ASP A 39 4.04 9.68 -12.93
N GLU A 40 3.03 9.29 -13.71
CA GLU A 40 2.37 7.98 -13.61
C GLU A 40 3.33 6.84 -13.95
N ALA A 41 4.11 6.96 -15.03
CA ALA A 41 5.02 5.91 -15.45
C ALA A 41 6.14 5.72 -14.43
N GLN A 42 6.65 6.82 -13.86
CA GLN A 42 7.66 6.76 -12.79
C GLN A 42 7.15 6.07 -11.53
N ILE A 43 5.94 6.41 -11.04
CA ILE A 43 5.41 5.76 -9.83
C ILE A 43 5.11 4.28 -10.07
N MET A 44 4.56 3.91 -11.23
CA MET A 44 4.30 2.52 -11.57
C MET A 44 5.60 1.69 -11.69
N ALA A 45 6.67 2.28 -12.25
CA ALA A 45 7.98 1.66 -12.30
C ALA A 45 8.56 1.44 -10.89
N LEU A 46 8.42 2.44 -10.00
CA LEU A 46 8.88 2.34 -8.62
C LEU A 46 8.13 1.25 -7.84
N LEU A 47 6.80 1.17 -8.01
CA LEU A 47 5.99 0.12 -7.39
C LEU A 47 6.41 -1.28 -7.85
N THR A 48 6.62 -1.45 -9.16
CA THR A 48 7.08 -2.73 -9.75
C THR A 48 8.44 -3.13 -9.17
N GLN A 49 9.41 -2.21 -9.14
CA GLN A 49 10.73 -2.48 -8.55
C GLN A 49 10.63 -2.83 -7.06
N GLY A 50 9.78 -2.13 -6.31
CA GLY A 50 9.53 -2.43 -4.89
C GLY A 50 8.96 -3.83 -4.69
N MET A 51 8.02 -4.25 -5.54
CA MET A 51 7.48 -5.61 -5.52
C MET A 51 8.58 -6.65 -5.78
N ASP A 52 9.39 -6.45 -6.83
CA ASP A 52 10.50 -7.35 -7.15
C ASP A 52 11.49 -7.47 -5.98
N VAL A 53 11.80 -6.37 -5.31
CA VAL A 53 12.70 -6.35 -4.14
C VAL A 53 12.11 -7.18 -2.99
N PHE A 54 10.83 -7.01 -2.67
CA PHE A 54 10.19 -7.73 -1.56
C PHE A 54 9.98 -9.21 -1.87
N GLU A 55 9.65 -9.57 -3.11
CA GLU A 55 9.47 -10.96 -3.54
C GLU A 55 10.79 -11.74 -3.44
N ASN A 56 11.92 -11.10 -3.75
CA ASN A 56 13.24 -11.74 -3.75
C ASN A 56 14.00 -11.58 -2.42
N ASN A 57 13.41 -10.95 -1.40
CA ASN A 57 14.09 -10.70 -0.13
C ASN A 57 14.13 -11.97 0.75
N LYS A 58 15.33 -12.57 0.86
CA LYS A 58 15.57 -13.77 1.67
C LYS A 58 15.46 -13.55 3.19
N ASN A 59 15.45 -12.31 3.65
CA ASN A 59 15.38 -11.95 5.07
C ASN A 59 13.93 -11.71 5.55
N MET A 60 12.94 -11.84 4.67
CA MET A 60 11.53 -11.69 5.02
C MET A 60 10.86 -13.05 5.16
N THR A 61 9.96 -13.15 6.14
CA THR A 61 9.02 -14.26 6.24
C THR A 61 7.96 -14.18 5.15
N LYS A 62 7.30 -15.30 4.86
CA LYS A 62 6.19 -15.34 3.89
C LYS A 62 5.07 -14.35 4.22
N SER A 63 4.77 -14.17 5.50
CA SER A 63 3.73 -13.24 5.95
C SER A 63 4.13 -11.77 5.73
N GLU A 64 5.39 -11.43 5.99
CA GLU A 64 5.91 -10.08 5.72
C GLU A 64 5.92 -9.79 4.22
N THR A 65 6.38 -10.75 3.40
CA THR A 65 6.35 -10.62 1.94
C THR A 65 4.91 -10.44 1.43
N PHE A 66 3.97 -11.25 1.92
CA PHE A 66 2.55 -11.13 1.56
C PHE A 66 1.98 -9.74 1.90
N GLY A 67 2.25 -9.24 3.12
CA GLY A 67 1.79 -7.91 3.54
C GLY A 67 2.37 -6.79 2.69
N ALA A 68 3.69 -6.82 2.44
CA ALA A 68 4.37 -5.79 1.65
C ALA A 68 3.89 -5.78 0.18
N LEU A 69 3.82 -6.95 -0.45
CA LEU A 69 3.33 -7.06 -1.83
C LEU A 69 1.86 -6.66 -1.94
N GLY A 70 1.02 -7.04 -0.96
CA GLY A 70 -0.39 -6.65 -0.90
C GLY A 70 -0.56 -5.13 -0.82
N THR A 71 0.22 -4.46 0.03
CA THR A 71 0.21 -2.99 0.15
C THR A 71 0.62 -2.32 -1.16
N LEU A 72 1.73 -2.73 -1.80
CA LEU A 72 2.14 -2.13 -3.08
C LEU A 72 1.13 -2.40 -4.20
N THR A 73 0.53 -3.60 -4.21
CA THR A 73 -0.48 -3.99 -5.20
C THR A 73 -1.73 -3.12 -5.06
N SER A 74 -2.15 -2.84 -3.82
CA SER A 74 -3.27 -1.94 -3.53
C SER A 74 -3.05 -0.55 -4.14
N VAL A 75 -1.84 0.03 -4.00
CA VAL A 75 -1.50 1.33 -4.59
C VAL A 75 -1.58 1.27 -6.12
N ALA A 76 -0.98 0.24 -6.74
CA ALA A 76 -0.99 0.06 -8.19
C ALA A 76 -2.43 -0.11 -8.74
N ASP A 77 -3.26 -0.89 -8.06
CA ASP A 77 -4.66 -1.09 -8.40
C ASP A 77 -5.47 0.21 -8.24
N THR A 78 -5.22 0.98 -7.18
CA THR A 78 -5.85 2.29 -7.00
C THR A 78 -5.50 3.24 -8.14
N ILE A 79 -4.22 3.35 -8.52
CA ILE A 79 -3.79 4.17 -9.67
C ILE A 79 -4.51 3.71 -10.94
N LYS A 80 -4.52 2.40 -11.22
CA LYS A 80 -5.20 1.83 -12.39
C LYS A 80 -6.69 2.18 -12.41
N ARG A 81 -7.40 2.02 -11.30
CA ARG A 81 -8.83 2.37 -11.20
C ARG A 81 -9.09 3.86 -11.44
N MET A 82 -8.22 4.73 -10.92
CA MET A 82 -8.34 6.17 -11.12
C MET A 82 -8.10 6.58 -12.57
N LYS A 83 -7.16 5.90 -13.26
CA LYS A 83 -6.93 6.06 -14.69
C LYS A 83 -8.11 5.56 -15.53
N ASP A 84 -8.63 4.37 -15.23
CA ASP A 84 -9.80 3.81 -15.90
C ASP A 84 -11.03 4.72 -15.75
N ALA A 85 -11.14 5.41 -14.60
CA ALA A 85 -12.15 6.43 -14.32
C ALA A 85 -11.86 7.81 -14.96
N LYS A 86 -10.73 7.98 -15.65
CA LYS A 86 -10.27 9.24 -16.28
C LYS A 86 -10.10 10.40 -15.29
N LEU A 87 -9.69 10.08 -14.06
CA LEU A 87 -9.47 11.06 -12.98
C LEU A 87 -8.00 11.50 -12.85
N ILE A 88 -7.10 10.68 -13.39
CA ILE A 88 -5.67 10.94 -13.56
C ILE A 88 -5.26 10.46 -14.96
N GLY A 89 -4.24 11.08 -15.55
CA GLY A 89 -3.69 10.67 -16.86
C GLY A 89 -4.68 10.78 -18.01
#